data_AF-A0A7S4DED8-F1
#
_entry.id   AF-A0A7S4DED8-F1
#
_cell.length_a   1.000
_cell.length_b   1.000
_cell.length_c   1.000
_cell.angle_alpha   90.00
_cell.angle_beta   90.00
_cell.angle_gamma   90.00
#
_symmetry.space_group_name_H-M   'P 1'
#
loop_
_entity.id
_entity.type
_entity.pdbx_description
1 polymer ?
#
loop_
_entity_poly.entity_id
_entity_poly.type
_entity_poly.pdbx_seq_one_letter_code
_entity_poly.pdbx_strand_id
1 'polypeptide(L)'
;GQGFAQGTGAPEEAGGQNGHSTAQCNNVPCSLGFHDLSFWVPLPRPLPGLRRLLLLSGRGGAAAAAAPRERRLLRGVSGAVAAGELTAVLGPSGSGKSTLLALIGGRAGRG
;
A
#
# COMPACT_ATOMS: atom_id res chain seq x y z
N GLY A 1 17.25 3.92 -20.99
CA GLY A 1 17.75 2.85 -20.13
C GLY A 1 16.77 2.62 -19.02
N GLN A 2 16.22 1.39 -18.96
CA GLN A 2 15.77 0.63 -17.79
C GLN A 2 14.95 -0.54 -18.33
N GLY A 3 15.62 -1.70 -18.45
CA GLY A 3 15.02 -2.95 -18.90
C GLY A 3 14.46 -3.74 -17.72
N PHE A 4 13.28 -4.32 -17.90
CA PHE A 4 12.69 -5.30 -17.00
C PHE A 4 13.19 -6.69 -17.38
N ALA A 5 13.81 -7.41 -16.44
CA ALA A 5 14.23 -8.79 -16.65
C ALA A 5 13.08 -9.74 -16.26
N GLN A 6 12.59 -10.53 -17.22
CA GLN A 6 11.60 -11.59 -17.06
C GLN A 6 12.32 -12.95 -17.13
N GLY A 7 12.25 -13.75 -16.08
CA GLY A 7 12.71 -15.14 -16.07
C GLY A 7 11.52 -16.08 -16.30
N THR A 8 11.51 -16.81 -17.41
CA THR A 8 10.46 -17.77 -17.78
C THR A 8 10.92 -19.21 -17.54
N GLY A 9 10.14 -20.00 -16.80
CA GLY A 9 10.27 -21.46 -16.70
C GLY A 9 8.90 -22.12 -16.72
N ALA A 10 8.72 -23.13 -17.57
CA ALA A 10 7.50 -23.94 -17.77
C ALA A 10 7.87 -25.45 -17.67
N PRO A 11 6.93 -26.43 -17.70
CA PRO A 11 6.52 -27.23 -16.53
C PRO A 11 6.77 -28.76 -16.67
N GLU A 12 6.57 -29.52 -15.58
CA GLU A 12 6.57 -31.00 -15.59
C GLU A 12 5.39 -31.58 -14.76
N GLU A 13 4.69 -32.58 -15.31
CA GLU A 13 3.47 -33.24 -14.79
C GLU A 13 3.75 -34.43 -13.83
N ALA A 14 2.80 -34.77 -12.94
CA ALA A 14 2.05 -36.06 -12.94
C ALA A 14 1.44 -36.47 -11.56
N GLY A 15 0.14 -36.84 -11.57
CA GLY A 15 -0.42 -38.02 -10.89
C GLY A 15 -1.00 -37.96 -9.44
N GLY A 16 -2.28 -38.38 -9.28
CA GLY A 16 -2.78 -39.06 -8.06
C GLY A 16 -4.04 -38.48 -7.37
N GLN A 17 -5.13 -39.26 -7.31
CA GLN A 17 -6.48 -38.94 -6.77
C GLN A 17 -6.60 -39.29 -5.27
N ASN A 18 -7.40 -38.54 -4.47
CA ASN A 18 -8.19 -39.03 -3.31
C ASN A 18 -9.13 -37.93 -2.75
N GLY A 19 -10.40 -38.28 -2.53
CA GLY A 19 -11.49 -37.37 -2.15
C GLY A 19 -11.54 -37.00 -0.67
N HIS A 20 -11.19 -35.75 -0.40
CA HIS A 20 -11.83 -34.88 0.58
C HIS A 20 -12.31 -33.65 -0.18
N SER A 21 -13.58 -33.23 -0.03
CA SER A 21 -14.08 -31.98 -0.62
C SER A 21 -13.53 -30.77 0.16
N THR A 22 -12.21 -30.63 0.19
CA THR A 22 -11.57 -29.32 0.27
C THR A 22 -11.74 -28.70 -1.11
N ALA A 23 -12.12 -27.43 -1.20
CA ALA A 23 -12.08 -26.71 -2.48
C ALA A 23 -10.62 -26.73 -2.96
N GLN A 24 -10.26 -27.73 -3.78
CA GLN A 24 -8.99 -27.80 -4.48
C GLN A 24 -9.03 -26.72 -5.56
N CYS A 25 -8.76 -25.48 -5.17
CA CYS A 25 -8.15 -24.50 -6.06
C CYS A 25 -6.70 -24.91 -6.35
N ASN A 26 -6.50 -26.13 -6.85
CA ASN A 26 -5.20 -26.66 -7.17
C ASN A 26 -4.75 -26.03 -8.48
N ASN A 27 -3.83 -25.07 -8.34
CA ASN A 27 -2.91 -24.63 -9.38
C ASN A 27 -3.52 -23.81 -10.53
N VAL A 28 -4.59 -23.05 -10.27
CA VAL A 28 -4.93 -21.94 -11.16
C VAL A 28 -3.94 -20.81 -10.87
N PRO A 29 -3.16 -20.32 -11.85
CA PRO A 29 -2.35 -19.13 -11.66
C PRO A 29 -3.26 -17.94 -11.29
N CYS A 30 -3.28 -17.56 -10.02
CA CYS A 30 -4.06 -16.42 -9.53
C CYS A 30 -3.28 -15.12 -9.71
N SER A 31 -3.84 -14.18 -10.47
CA SER A 31 -3.34 -12.81 -10.54
C SER A 31 -3.93 -11.95 -9.43
N LEU A 32 -3.13 -11.02 -8.90
CA LEU A 32 -3.53 -10.08 -7.87
C LEU A 32 -3.70 -8.70 -8.49
N GLY A 33 -4.96 -8.26 -8.63
CA GLY A 33 -5.29 -6.91 -9.10
C GLY A 33 -5.71 -6.00 -7.95
N PHE A 34 -5.32 -4.74 -8.02
CA PHE A 34 -5.81 -3.67 -7.15
C PHE A 34 -6.12 -2.43 -7.98
N HIS A 35 -7.22 -1.75 -7.67
CA HIS A 35 -7.69 -0.60 -8.43
C HIS A 35 -8.09 0.53 -7.47
N ASP A 36 -7.74 1.75 -7.85
CA ASP A 36 -8.11 2.99 -7.17
C ASP A 36 -7.80 3.04 -5.67
N LEU A 37 -6.70 2.41 -5.26
CA LEU A 37 -6.28 2.41 -3.85
C LEU A 37 -5.94 3.84 -3.41
N SER A 38 -6.77 4.36 -2.52
CA SER A 38 -6.56 5.65 -1.86
C SER A 38 -6.58 5.46 -0.35
N PHE A 39 -5.64 6.09 0.33
CA PHE A 39 -5.50 5.95 1.77
C PHE A 39 -5.11 7.27 2.42
N TRP A 40 -5.73 7.55 3.56
CA TRP A 40 -5.58 8.77 4.34
C TRP A 40 -5.20 8.43 5.76
N VAL A 41 -4.31 9.24 6.34
CA VAL A 41 -3.92 9.13 7.74
C VAL A 41 -4.33 10.41 8.47
N PRO A 42 -5.07 10.31 9.59
CA PRO A 42 -5.41 11.48 10.38
C PRO A 42 -4.15 12.15 10.91
N LEU A 43 -4.10 13.47 10.80
CA LEU A 43 -3.01 14.27 11.36
C LEU A 43 -3.35 14.66 12.81
N PRO A 44 -2.40 14.58 13.75
CA PRO A 44 -2.63 14.97 15.12
C PRO A 44 -3.03 16.44 15.19
N ARG A 45 -4.05 16.74 16.00
CA ARG A 45 -4.47 18.12 16.22
C ARG A 45 -3.35 18.88 16.94
N PRO A 46 -3.06 20.13 16.53
CA PRO A 46 -2.12 20.96 17.27
C PRO A 46 -2.60 21.13 18.72
N LEU A 47 -1.68 20.94 19.67
CA LEU A 47 -1.98 20.99 21.09
C LEU A 47 -2.55 22.36 21.50
N PRO A 48 -3.59 22.40 22.36
CA PRO A 48 -4.03 23.65 22.97
C PRO A 48 -2.91 24.19 23.86
N GLY A 49 -2.35 25.34 23.50
CA GLY A 49 -1.26 26.01 24.25
C GLY A 49 0.03 26.21 23.45
N LEU A 50 0.35 25.33 22.50
CA LEU A 50 1.56 25.48 21.65
C LEU A 50 1.47 26.71 20.74
N ARG A 51 0.24 27.13 20.39
CA ARG A 51 -0.04 28.37 19.67
C ARG A 51 0.62 29.59 20.33
N ARG A 52 0.55 29.69 21.67
CA ARG A 52 1.14 30.81 22.43
C ARG A 52 2.66 30.80 22.32
N LEU A 53 3.29 29.63 22.43
CA LEU A 53 4.73 29.51 22.29
C LEU A 53 5.22 29.86 20.87
N LEU A 54 4.50 29.38 19.85
CA LEU A 54 4.79 29.70 18.44
C LEU A 54 4.62 31.20 18.14
N LEU A 55 3.64 31.86 18.76
CA LEU A 55 3.44 33.31 18.67
C LEU A 55 4.62 34.07 19.33
N LEU A 56 5.13 33.59 20.46
CA LEU A 56 6.27 34.22 21.17
C LEU A 56 7.60 34.05 20.44
N SER A 57 7.77 33.00 19.62
CA SER A 57 9.02 32.78 18.87
C SER A 57 9.23 33.71 17.66
N GLY A 58 8.40 34.75 17.46
CA GLY A 58 8.53 35.72 16.36
C GLY A 58 8.27 35.15 14.95
N ARG A 59 8.05 33.83 14.86
CA ARG A 59 7.77 33.07 13.64
C ARG A 59 6.26 32.87 13.58
N GLY A 60 5.54 33.96 13.30
CA GLY A 60 4.08 34.04 13.25
C GLY A 60 3.45 32.97 12.37
N GLY A 61 3.18 31.81 12.96
CA GLY A 61 2.62 30.65 12.28
C GLY A 61 1.10 30.68 12.24
N ALA A 62 0.54 31.49 11.34
CA ALA A 62 -0.87 31.43 10.94
C ALA A 62 -1.26 30.11 10.22
N ALA A 63 -0.40 29.09 10.22
CA ALA A 63 -0.62 27.80 9.55
C ALA A 63 -1.40 26.78 10.41
N ALA A 64 -1.66 27.06 11.68
CA ALA A 64 -2.32 26.13 12.61
C ALA A 64 -3.87 26.20 12.64
N ALA A 65 -4.47 27.06 11.80
CA ALA A 65 -5.93 27.22 11.73
C ALA A 65 -6.57 26.50 10.53
N ALA A 66 -5.79 26.18 9.49
CA ALA A 66 -6.28 25.56 8.25
C ALA A 66 -5.42 24.37 7.79
N ALA A 67 -4.65 23.76 8.69
CA ALA A 67 -3.91 22.55 8.36
C ALA A 67 -4.90 21.41 8.05
N PRO A 68 -4.66 20.62 6.98
CA PRO A 68 -5.52 19.50 6.63
C PRO A 68 -5.60 18.51 7.81
N ARG A 69 -6.82 18.04 8.11
CA ARG A 69 -7.07 17.11 9.23
C ARG A 69 -6.57 15.69 8.96
N GLU A 70 -6.21 15.42 7.72
CA GLU A 70 -5.73 14.15 7.24
C GLU A 70 -4.69 14.36 6.14
N ARG A 71 -3.75 13.43 6.04
CA ARG A 71 -2.75 13.37 4.99
C ARG A 71 -3.05 12.20 4.08
N ARG A 72 -3.28 12.48 2.81
CA ARG A 72 -3.42 11.45 1.78
C ARG A 72 -2.04 10.83 1.51
N LEU A 73 -1.89 9.52 1.78
CA LEU A 73 -0.66 8.76 1.56
C LEU A 73 -0.65 8.09 0.18
N LEU A 74 -1.79 7.55 -0.26
CA LEU A 74 -1.94 6.90 -1.56
C LEU A 74 -3.02 7.60 -2.38
N ARG A 75 -2.76 7.77 -3.68
CA ARG A 75 -3.61 8.54 -4.60
C ARG A 75 -4.00 7.69 -5.82
N GLY A 76 -5.14 6.99 -5.75
CA GLY A 76 -5.70 6.26 -6.89
C GLY A 76 -4.71 5.26 -7.48
N VAL A 77 -4.08 4.46 -6.64
CA VAL A 77 -3.04 3.52 -7.07
C VAL A 77 -3.69 2.25 -7.60
N SER A 78 -3.43 1.94 -8.87
CA SER A 78 -3.93 0.76 -9.56
C SER A 78 -2.76 -0.06 -10.12
N GLY A 79 -2.92 -1.38 -10.18
CA GLY A 79 -1.90 -2.29 -10.67
C GLY A 79 -2.35 -3.74 -10.59
N ALA A 80 -1.59 -4.61 -11.25
CA ALA A 80 -1.82 -6.04 -11.22
C ALA A 80 -0.48 -6.78 -11.15
N VAL A 81 -0.49 -7.95 -10.53
CA VAL A 81 0.64 -8.87 -10.44
C VAL A 81 0.18 -10.21 -10.99
N ALA A 82 0.87 -10.73 -12.00
CA ALA A 82 0.57 -12.04 -12.56
C ALA A 82 1.10 -13.16 -11.65
N ALA A 83 0.53 -14.36 -11.78
CA ALA A 83 1.06 -15.52 -11.07
C ALA A 83 2.49 -15.83 -11.55
N GLY A 84 3.39 -16.13 -10.61
CA GLY A 84 4.80 -16.41 -10.90
C GLY A 84 5.66 -15.16 -11.13
N GLU A 85 5.11 -13.95 -11.00
CA GLU A 85 5.86 -12.71 -11.13
C GLU A 85 6.39 -12.19 -9.77
N LEU A 86 7.64 -11.70 -9.77
CA LEU A 86 8.19 -10.95 -8.64
C LEU A 86 8.14 -9.45 -8.94
N THR A 87 7.20 -8.74 -8.31
CA THR A 87 7.04 -7.29 -8.47
C THR A 87 7.65 -6.54 -7.28
N ALA A 88 8.50 -5.54 -7.54
CA ALA A 88 9.10 -4.69 -6.51
C ALA A 88 8.46 -3.29 -6.47
N VAL A 89 8.17 -2.79 -5.27
CA VAL A 89 7.65 -1.42 -5.06
C VAL A 89 8.79 -0.52 -4.56
N LEU A 90 9.20 0.45 -5.38
CA LEU A 90 10.34 1.34 -5.10
C LEU A 90 9.90 2.80 -4.94
N GLY A 91 10.70 3.60 -4.24
CA GLY A 91 10.43 5.03 -4.04
C GLY A 91 11.04 5.61 -2.76
N PRO A 92 11.03 6.95 -2.60
CA PRO A 92 11.68 7.66 -1.49
C PRO A 92 11.07 7.32 -0.13
N SER A 93 11.79 7.59 0.96
CA SER A 93 11.27 7.41 2.32
C SER A 93 10.00 8.25 2.53
N GLY A 94 8.99 7.67 3.20
CA GLY A 94 7.72 8.34 3.46
C GLY A 94 6.71 8.38 2.29
N SER A 95 6.99 7.71 1.15
CA SER A 95 6.07 7.68 0.00
C SER A 95 4.85 6.76 0.14
N GLY A 96 4.76 5.97 1.22
CA GLY A 96 3.62 5.08 1.47
C GLY A 96 3.75 3.66 0.92
N LYS A 97 4.95 3.19 0.50
CA LYS A 97 5.17 1.82 0.00
C LYS A 97 4.73 0.73 0.98
N SER A 98 5.16 0.83 2.23
CA SER A 98 4.76 -0.12 3.28
C SER A 98 3.26 -0.06 3.57
N THR A 99 2.65 1.12 3.42
CA THR A 99 1.19 1.30 3.51
C THR A 99 0.47 0.62 2.36
N LEU A 100 0.96 0.76 1.13
CA LEU A 100 0.43 0.06 -0.05
C LEU A 100 0.50 -1.46 0.15
N LEU A 101 1.64 -2.00 0.58
CA LEU A 101 1.79 -3.43 0.87
C LEU A 101 0.89 -3.89 2.03
N ALA A 102 0.67 -3.04 3.03
CA ALA A 102 -0.25 -3.35 4.12
C ALA A 102 -1.72 -3.37 3.65
N LEU A 103 -2.10 -2.54 2.68
CA LEU A 103 -3.45 -2.54 2.10
C LEU A 103 -3.69 -3.75 1.21
N ILE A 104 -2.75 -4.05 0.31
CA ILE A 104 -2.81 -5.24 -0.56
C ILE A 104 -2.81 -6.52 0.29
N GLY A 105 -2.00 -6.55 1.36
CA GLY A 105 -1.98 -7.67 2.31
C GLY A 105 -3.13 -7.69 3.32
N GLY A 106 -4.15 -6.83 3.17
CA GLY A 106 -5.36 -6.83 4.01
C GLY A 106 -5.15 -6.40 5.48
N ARG A 107 -3.98 -5.85 5.83
CA ARG A 107 -3.64 -5.45 7.22
C ARG A 107 -4.12 -4.06 7.60
N ALA A 108 -4.25 -3.15 6.63
CA ALA A 108 -4.58 -1.75 6.87
C ALA A 108 -6.06 -1.39 6.64
N GLY A 109 -6.92 -2.38 6.39
CA GLY A 109 -8.36 -2.21 6.11
C GLY A 109 -9.30 -2.35 7.31
N ARG A 110 -8.79 -2.49 8.54
CA ARG A 110 -9.61 -2.49 9.76
C ARG A 110 -9.57 -1.11 10.42
N GLY A 111 -10.53 -0.26 10.03
CA GLY A 111 -10.82 1.03 10.64
C GLY A 111 -12.29 1.33 10.47
#